data_AF-F2UJC4-F1
#
_entry.id   AF-F2UJC4-F1
#
_cell.length_a   1.000
_cell.length_b   1.000
_cell.length_c   1.000
_cell.angle_alpha   90.00
_cell.angle_beta   90.00
_cell.angle_gamma   90.00
#
_symmetry.space_group_name_H-M   'P 1'
#
loop_
_entity.id
_entity.type
_entity.pdbx_description
1 polymer ?
#
loop_
_entity_poly.entity_id
_entity_poly.type
_entity_poly.pdbx_seq_one_letter_code
_entity_poly.pdbx_strand_id
1 'polypeptide(L)'
;MMGRLFLTGHGVAQDFPRAANYLRMAANAGDGNALAYLGEMYAHGLGVEGNNDTALEYFQKAAKKTSAVGQNHLATMYLHGEKVPKDEKKAFQLYVQAAQQGLADAQYNLATLHYNGIGTAVDLKLALKYFKLAAQQGSVLAINSLASMHAAGIGLTRDCEIATGLYKNVGERAKWMTSFQVAYTAYEDERYDDALLLYLLLAELGVEVAQHNAAQVLEKGLAPIFDGPSNDTYRRALHNWRRSASQGQVVARVKVGDYHYYGHGVESNAELAASQYRLAADANNAQAIFNLGIMHHTGDGLNRDLHLAKRYYDMARAASADAELPVTLALLWLYGCFAVEYMHTRAIPAAVAAVQEWDAGDMDALLQENRTVLLVALTVLLVVVYLARTRRIHEHRVRAQEQAQREAQQQDEEEEEDEEEAGEGDGDDGRGGDAGGPADSSDGDEE
;
A
#
# COMPACT_ATOMS: atom_id res chain seq x y z
N MET A 1 3.96 22.22 32.70
CA MET A 1 3.44 21.29 31.66
C MET A 1 2.04 21.68 31.17
N MET A 2 1.01 21.71 32.03
CA MET A 2 -0.37 22.04 31.61
C MET A 2 -0.51 23.36 30.84
N GLY A 3 0.17 24.42 31.29
CA GLY A 3 0.18 25.70 30.56
C GLY A 3 0.66 25.59 29.10
N ARG A 4 1.66 24.75 28.83
CA ARG A 4 2.16 24.51 27.46
C ARG A 4 1.18 23.70 26.62
N LEU A 5 0.47 22.75 27.21
CA LEU A 5 -0.53 21.94 26.50
C LEU A 5 -1.70 22.82 26.03
N PHE A 6 -2.23 23.69 26.90
CA PHE A 6 -3.28 24.64 26.51
C PHE A 6 -2.80 25.71 25.52
N LEU A 7 -1.52 26.10 25.57
CA LEU A 7 -0.92 27.03 24.61
C LEU A 7 -0.80 26.41 23.20
N THR A 8 -0.37 25.15 23.13
CA THR A 8 -0.08 24.45 21.86
C THR A 8 -1.23 23.63 21.31
N GLY A 9 -2.25 23.33 22.12
CA GLY A 9 -3.37 22.45 21.74
C GLY A 9 -2.98 20.97 21.62
N HIS A 10 -1.83 20.55 22.15
CA HIS A 10 -1.41 19.15 22.10
C HIS A 10 -2.22 18.30 23.08
N GLY A 11 -3.13 17.47 22.57
CA GLY A 11 -3.95 16.55 23.37
C GLY A 11 -5.08 17.22 24.17
N VAL A 12 -5.24 18.54 24.07
CA VAL A 12 -6.32 19.32 24.66
C VAL A 12 -6.71 20.45 23.72
N ALA A 13 -7.96 20.93 23.78
CA ALA A 13 -8.35 22.13 23.04
C ALA A 13 -7.48 23.33 23.47
N GLN A 14 -7.00 24.10 22.49
CA GLN A 14 -6.21 25.29 22.74
C GLN A 14 -7.03 26.33 23.51
N ASP A 15 -6.46 26.87 24.59
CA ASP A 15 -7.11 27.88 25.45
C ASP A 15 -6.05 28.82 26.02
N PHE A 16 -5.86 29.97 25.38
CA PHE A 16 -4.83 30.93 25.77
C PHE A 16 -5.04 31.55 27.16
N PRO A 17 -6.25 31.98 27.56
CA PRO A 17 -6.48 32.47 28.92
C PRO A 17 -6.15 31.43 30.00
N ARG A 18 -6.54 30.17 29.83
CA ARG A 18 -6.16 29.11 30.78
C ARG A 18 -4.66 28.84 30.78
N ALA A 19 -4.04 28.84 29.60
CA ALA A 19 -2.59 28.70 29.47
C ALA A 19 -1.87 29.79 30.29
N ALA A 20 -2.29 31.05 30.17
CA ALA A 20 -1.71 32.19 30.88
C ALA A 20 -1.79 32.00 32.40
N ASN A 21 -2.93 31.54 32.90
CA ASN A 21 -3.14 31.31 34.33
C ASN A 21 -2.19 30.24 34.89
N TYR A 22 -2.11 29.07 34.23
CA TYR A 22 -1.20 28.00 34.65
C TYR A 22 0.27 28.40 34.54
N LEU A 23 0.65 29.12 33.48
CA LEU A 23 2.01 29.60 33.32
C LEU A 23 2.36 30.66 34.38
N ARG A 24 1.41 31.52 34.77
CA ARG A 24 1.61 32.49 35.86
C ARG A 24 1.83 31.82 37.21
N MET A 25 1.07 30.76 37.50
CA MET A 25 1.29 29.96 38.71
C MET A 25 2.70 29.33 38.72
N ALA A 26 3.12 28.74 37.60
CA ALA A 26 4.46 28.13 37.49
C ALA A 26 5.59 29.17 37.53
N ALA A 27 5.40 30.33 36.89
CA ALA A 27 6.35 31.43 36.93
C ALA A 27 6.52 32.00 38.35
N ASN A 28 5.41 32.13 39.11
CA ASN A 28 5.45 32.52 40.52
C ASN A 28 6.17 31.50 41.40
N ALA A 29 6.12 30.22 41.03
CA ALA A 29 6.91 29.16 41.66
C ALA A 29 8.40 29.15 41.23
N GLY A 30 8.80 30.06 40.33
CA GLY A 30 10.19 30.24 39.91
C GLY A 30 10.62 29.46 38.66
N ASP A 31 9.68 28.87 37.92
CA ASP A 31 9.95 28.14 36.68
C ASP A 31 10.39 29.10 35.55
N GLY A 32 11.63 28.94 35.08
CA GLY A 32 12.21 29.75 34.02
C GLY A 32 11.56 29.57 32.65
N ASN A 33 11.09 28.37 32.31
CA ASN A 33 10.40 28.11 31.05
C ASN A 33 9.00 28.69 31.07
N ALA A 34 8.31 28.65 32.22
CA ALA A 34 7.03 29.32 32.37
C ALA A 34 7.13 30.84 32.18
N LEU A 35 8.20 31.46 32.72
CA LEU A 35 8.52 32.86 32.45
C LEU A 35 8.72 33.14 30.95
N ALA A 36 9.43 32.25 30.25
CA ALA A 36 9.66 32.40 28.82
C ALA A 36 8.35 32.32 28.01
N TYR A 37 7.50 31.32 28.28
CA TYR A 37 6.21 31.19 27.60
C TYR A 37 5.25 32.35 27.91
N LEU A 38 5.26 32.90 29.13
CA LEU A 38 4.53 34.14 29.40
C LEU A 38 5.05 35.31 28.57
N GLY A 39 6.37 35.44 28.45
CA GLY A 39 6.99 36.42 27.57
C GLY A 39 6.50 36.29 26.12
N GLU A 40 6.43 35.06 25.60
CA GLU A 40 5.91 34.76 24.27
C GLU A 40 4.43 35.14 24.13
N MET A 41 3.61 34.86 25.14
CA MET A 41 2.20 35.26 25.17
C MET A 41 2.03 36.78 25.17
N TYR A 42 2.86 37.51 25.92
CA TYR A 42 2.86 38.98 25.88
C TYR A 42 3.38 39.54 24.55
N ALA A 43 4.37 38.90 23.92
CA ALA A 43 4.87 39.35 22.62
C ALA A 43 3.80 39.25 21.51
N HIS A 44 2.97 38.19 21.56
CA HIS A 44 1.97 37.91 20.53
C HIS A 44 0.52 38.25 20.93
N GLY A 45 0.29 38.72 22.16
CA GLY A 45 -1.06 39.02 22.68
C GLY A 45 -1.96 37.77 22.83
N LEU A 46 -1.38 36.62 23.17
CA LEU A 46 -2.11 35.35 23.27
C LEU A 46 -2.78 35.23 24.63
N GLY A 47 -4.09 35.48 24.73
CA GLY A 47 -4.85 35.36 25.99
C GLY A 47 -4.48 36.39 27.06
N VAL A 48 -3.62 37.36 26.72
CA VAL A 48 -3.23 38.54 27.50
C VAL A 48 -3.10 39.72 26.54
N GLU A 49 -3.20 40.94 27.05
CA GLU A 49 -2.92 42.14 26.24
C GLU A 49 -1.45 42.16 25.82
N GLY A 50 -1.20 42.27 24.51
CA GLY A 50 0.13 42.20 23.94
C GLY A 50 0.99 43.41 24.34
N ASN A 51 2.21 43.14 24.83
CA ASN A 51 3.17 44.17 25.21
C ASN A 51 4.61 43.64 25.11
N ASN A 52 5.35 44.17 24.12
CA ASN A 52 6.73 43.79 23.86
C ASN A 52 7.72 44.22 24.95
N ASP A 53 7.44 45.30 25.69
CA ASP A 53 8.28 45.72 26.82
C ASP A 53 8.13 44.73 27.99
N THR A 54 6.90 44.33 28.28
CA THR A 54 6.61 43.26 29.24
C THR A 54 7.23 41.93 28.80
N ALA A 55 7.12 41.58 27.52
CA ALA A 55 7.74 40.37 26.97
C ALA A 55 9.26 40.36 27.19
N LEU A 56 9.94 41.49 26.91
CA LEU A 56 11.36 41.65 27.15
C LEU A 56 11.73 41.39 28.62
N GLU A 57 10.98 41.96 29.57
CA GLU A 57 11.22 41.72 30.99
C GLU A 57 11.11 40.24 31.36
N TYR A 58 10.09 39.55 30.84
CA TYR A 58 9.90 38.12 31.07
C TYR A 58 11.03 37.28 30.46
N PHE A 59 11.44 37.57 29.23
CA PHE A 59 12.56 36.88 28.59
C PHE A 59 13.88 37.11 29.33
N GLN A 60 14.14 38.33 29.82
CA GLN A 60 15.32 38.61 30.66
C GLN A 60 15.28 37.84 31.98
N LYS A 61 14.12 37.77 32.66
CA LYS A 61 13.94 36.97 33.89
C LYS A 61 14.13 35.48 33.61
N ALA A 62 13.59 34.97 32.50
CA ALA A 62 13.74 33.59 32.07
C ALA A 62 15.20 33.23 31.72
N ALA A 63 15.90 34.11 30.99
CA ALA A 63 17.30 33.93 30.64
C ALA A 63 18.22 33.93 31.89
N LYS A 64 17.93 34.78 32.89
CA LYS A 64 18.61 34.76 34.21
C LYS A 64 18.40 33.44 34.97
N LYS A 65 17.27 32.76 34.73
CA LYS A 65 16.95 31.42 35.24
C LYS A 65 17.43 30.31 34.30
N THR A 66 18.35 30.62 33.38
CA THR A 66 18.96 29.71 32.41
C THR A 66 17.96 28.95 31.53
N SER A 67 16.74 29.47 31.34
CA SER A 67 15.77 28.86 30.42
C SER A 67 16.27 28.98 28.99
N ALA A 68 16.45 27.85 28.30
CA ALA A 68 16.80 27.82 26.88
C ALA A 68 15.81 28.60 26.01
N VAL A 69 14.51 28.49 26.30
CA VAL A 69 13.43 29.20 25.58
C VAL A 69 13.57 30.71 25.79
N GLY A 70 13.78 31.13 27.04
CA GLY A 70 13.99 32.55 27.36
C GLY A 70 15.26 33.13 26.73
N GLN A 71 16.37 32.38 26.75
CA GLN A 71 17.62 32.77 26.09
C GLN A 71 17.43 32.90 24.57
N ASN A 72 16.72 31.96 23.94
CA ASN A 72 16.43 31.99 22.49
C ASN A 72 15.61 33.22 22.09
N HIS A 73 14.52 33.55 22.80
CA HIS A 73 13.73 34.73 22.48
C HIS A 73 14.49 36.03 22.77
N LEU A 74 15.23 36.10 23.88
CA LEU A 74 16.06 37.27 24.18
C LEU A 74 17.15 37.46 23.11
N ALA A 75 17.74 36.38 22.60
CA ALA A 75 18.67 36.43 21.48
C ALA A 75 18.01 37.02 20.23
N THR A 76 16.79 36.59 19.90
CA THR A 76 16.02 37.13 18.77
C THR A 76 15.76 38.63 18.90
N MET A 77 15.43 39.11 20.11
CA MET A 77 15.25 40.54 20.35
C MET A 77 16.55 41.34 20.15
N TYR A 78 17.69 40.82 20.62
CA TYR A 78 19.00 41.43 20.35
C TYR A 78 19.41 41.37 18.88
N LEU A 79 19.05 40.30 18.16
CA LEU A 79 19.38 40.13 16.76
C LEU A 79 18.66 41.17 15.89
N HIS A 80 17.39 41.46 16.18
CA HIS A 80 16.57 42.39 15.41
C HIS A 80 16.51 43.82 15.98
N GLY A 81 17.00 44.03 17.20
CA GLY A 81 16.91 45.33 17.89
C GLY A 81 15.50 45.66 18.39
N GLU A 82 14.72 44.65 18.76
CA GLU A 82 13.35 44.83 19.23
C GLU A 82 13.34 45.20 20.71
N LYS A 83 12.99 46.45 21.04
CA LYS A 83 12.98 47.01 22.41
C LYS A 83 14.34 47.02 23.14
N VAL A 84 15.37 46.43 22.55
CA VAL A 84 16.77 46.49 22.96
C VAL A 84 17.64 46.96 21.80
N PRO A 85 18.78 47.62 22.05
CA PRO A 85 19.73 47.92 20.99
C PRO A 85 20.19 46.64 20.28
N LYS A 86 20.23 46.67 18.94
CA LYS A 86 20.70 45.55 18.13
C LYS A 86 22.14 45.18 18.52
N ASP A 87 22.36 43.92 18.88
CA ASP A 87 23.67 43.38 19.26
C ASP A 87 23.79 41.91 18.80
N GLU A 88 24.39 41.73 17.63
CA GLU A 88 24.54 40.41 17.00
C GLU A 88 25.47 39.49 17.78
N LYS A 89 26.50 40.03 18.46
CA LYS A 89 27.43 39.22 19.26
C LYS A 89 26.74 38.69 20.51
N LYS A 90 25.93 39.52 21.15
CA LYS A 90 25.14 39.10 22.31
C LYS A 90 24.04 38.11 21.94
N ALA A 91 23.37 38.33 20.80
CA ALA A 91 22.43 37.35 20.24
C ALA A 91 23.10 36.01 19.99
N PHE A 92 24.28 36.00 19.34
CA PHE A 92 25.06 34.79 19.09
C PHE A 92 25.38 34.03 20.39
N GLN A 93 25.87 34.71 21.42
CA GLN A 93 26.18 34.08 22.71
C GLN A 93 24.95 33.45 23.37
N LEU A 94 23.81 34.14 23.35
CA LEU A 94 22.56 33.62 23.91
C LEU A 94 22.02 32.42 23.13
N TYR A 95 22.10 32.44 21.79
CA TYR A 95 21.75 31.27 20.98
C TYR A 95 22.66 30.08 21.24
N VAL A 96 23.98 30.29 21.43
CA VAL A 96 24.91 29.22 21.82
C VAL A 96 24.48 28.57 23.14
N GLN A 97 24.16 29.37 24.16
CA GLN A 97 23.70 28.85 25.45
C GLN A 97 22.40 28.05 25.32
N ALA A 98 21.42 28.56 24.57
CA ALA A 98 20.15 27.88 24.36
C ALA A 98 20.30 26.59 23.52
N ALA A 99 21.15 26.61 22.49
CA ALA A 99 21.41 25.46 21.62
C ALA A 99 22.16 24.33 22.35
N GLN A 100 23.07 24.67 23.26
CA GLN A 100 23.77 23.71 24.13
C GLN A 100 22.83 22.97 25.09
N GLN A 101 21.72 23.60 25.48
CA GLN A 101 20.65 22.97 26.26
C GLN A 101 19.72 22.09 25.41
N GLY A 102 19.96 21.98 24.09
CA GLY A 102 19.23 21.10 23.20
C GLY A 102 17.98 21.71 22.55
N LEU A 103 17.68 22.99 22.74
CA LEU A 103 16.49 23.61 22.14
C LEU A 103 16.60 23.64 20.60
N ALA A 104 15.69 22.95 19.91
CA ALA A 104 15.69 22.83 18.45
C ALA A 104 15.67 24.20 17.73
N ASP A 105 14.84 25.14 18.19
CA ASP A 105 14.75 26.49 17.61
C ASP A 105 16.06 27.27 17.76
N ALA A 106 16.71 27.14 18.92
CA ALA A 106 18.01 27.78 19.14
C ALA A 106 19.11 27.15 18.28
N GLN A 107 19.09 25.82 18.09
CA GLN A 107 20.01 25.15 17.19
C GLN A 107 19.80 25.60 15.74
N TYR A 108 18.55 25.73 15.29
CA TYR A 108 18.22 26.27 13.97
C TYR A 108 18.70 27.73 13.80
N ASN A 109 18.42 28.59 14.78
CA ASN A 109 18.84 29.98 14.75
C ASN A 109 20.38 30.10 14.74
N LEU A 110 21.06 29.35 15.61
CA LEU A 110 22.51 29.31 15.66
C LEU A 110 23.13 28.81 14.34
N ALA A 111 22.52 27.79 13.72
CA ALA A 111 22.93 27.33 12.40
C ALA A 111 22.81 28.44 11.35
N THR A 112 21.72 29.20 11.38
CA THR A 112 21.48 30.34 10.49
C THR A 112 22.50 31.47 10.70
N LEU A 113 22.89 31.74 11.94
CA LEU A 113 23.94 32.71 12.26
C LEU A 113 25.31 32.28 11.69
N HIS A 114 25.67 31.00 11.84
CA HIS A 114 26.89 30.44 11.25
C HIS A 114 26.85 30.40 9.71
N TYR A 115 25.68 30.15 9.12
CA TYR A 115 25.48 30.14 7.67
C TYR A 115 25.69 31.54 7.06
N ASN A 116 25.13 32.57 7.70
CA ASN A 116 25.20 33.95 7.22
C ASN A 116 26.40 34.75 7.75
N GLY A 117 27.14 34.24 8.74
CA GLY A 117 28.23 34.98 9.39
C GLY A 117 27.74 36.16 10.23
N ILE A 118 26.61 36.01 10.93
CA ILE A 118 26.01 37.05 11.76
C ILE A 118 26.48 36.87 13.21
N GLY A 119 27.13 37.89 13.78
CA GLY A 119 27.73 37.82 15.12
C GLY A 119 28.95 36.89 15.25
N THR A 120 29.33 36.21 14.17
CA THR A 120 30.46 35.27 14.07
C THR A 120 30.97 35.18 12.62
N ALA A 121 32.09 34.51 12.37
CA ALA A 121 32.52 34.20 11.01
C ALA A 121 31.63 33.11 10.37
N VAL A 122 31.52 33.13 9.04
CA VAL A 122 30.80 32.08 8.29
C VAL A 122 31.46 30.73 8.55
N ASP A 123 30.68 29.76 9.02
CA ASP A 123 31.11 28.38 9.21
C ASP A 123 30.00 27.41 8.78
N LEU A 124 30.08 26.98 7.52
CA LEU A 124 29.10 26.07 6.93
C LEU A 124 29.11 24.68 7.58
N LYS A 125 30.24 24.25 8.17
CA LYS A 125 30.32 22.94 8.84
C LYS A 125 29.53 22.97 10.14
N LEU A 126 29.68 24.04 10.92
CA LEU A 126 28.88 24.25 12.13
C LEU A 126 27.41 24.50 11.80
N ALA A 127 27.11 25.28 10.76
CA ALA A 127 25.74 25.45 10.29
C ALA A 127 25.08 24.10 9.96
N LEU A 128 25.76 23.26 9.16
CA LEU A 128 25.27 21.92 8.81
C LEU A 128 25.04 21.05 10.05
N LYS A 129 25.97 21.08 11.01
CA LYS A 129 25.85 20.32 12.27
C LYS A 129 24.60 20.73 13.04
N TYR A 130 24.38 22.02 13.25
CA TYR A 130 23.26 22.50 14.04
C TYR A 130 21.91 22.38 13.30
N PHE A 131 21.88 22.56 11.97
CA PHE A 131 20.69 22.25 11.19
C PHE A 131 20.32 20.77 11.28
N LYS A 132 21.30 19.84 11.23
CA LYS A 132 21.05 18.40 11.44
C LYS A 132 20.47 18.10 12.82
N LEU A 133 21.01 18.70 13.88
CA LEU A 133 20.51 18.51 15.25
C LEU A 133 19.06 19.03 15.39
N ALA A 134 18.75 20.20 14.85
CA ALA A 134 17.39 20.74 14.87
C ALA A 134 16.42 19.91 14.03
N ALA A 135 16.85 19.42 12.86
CA ALA A 135 16.05 18.56 11.98
C ALA A 135 15.72 17.20 12.63
N GLN A 136 16.67 16.60 13.35
CA GLN A 136 16.45 15.36 14.12
C GLN A 136 15.38 15.52 15.21
N GLN A 137 15.22 16.74 15.73
CA GLN A 137 14.16 17.08 16.69
C GLN A 137 12.82 17.46 16.02
N GLY A 138 12.73 17.37 14.69
CA GLY A 138 11.51 17.65 13.93
C GLY A 138 11.34 19.10 13.47
N SER A 139 12.36 19.96 13.59
CA SER A 139 12.27 21.34 13.09
C SER A 139 12.14 21.36 11.56
N VAL A 140 10.96 21.73 11.08
CA VAL A 140 10.64 21.81 9.64
C VAL A 140 11.52 22.87 8.93
N LEU A 141 11.79 24.00 9.60
CA LEU A 141 12.67 25.05 9.07
C LEU A 141 14.10 24.55 8.89
N ALA A 142 14.60 23.73 9.83
CA ALA A 142 15.92 23.13 9.72
C ALA A 142 16.00 22.11 8.58
N ILE A 143 14.98 21.24 8.44
CA ILE A 143 14.89 20.28 7.33
C ILE A 143 14.88 21.03 5.99
N ASN A 144 14.11 22.12 5.87
CA ASN A 144 14.06 22.94 4.66
C ASN A 144 15.42 23.59 4.33
N SER A 145 16.14 24.04 5.35
CA SER A 145 17.47 24.63 5.19
C SER A 145 18.50 23.60 4.74
N LEU A 146 18.46 22.39 5.32
CA LEU A 146 19.28 21.25 4.88
C LEU A 146 18.97 20.88 3.43
N ALA A 147 17.70 20.82 3.05
CA ALA A 147 17.28 20.52 1.69
C ALA A 147 17.87 21.52 0.69
N SER A 148 17.82 22.81 1.04
CA SER A 148 18.40 23.90 0.23
C SER A 148 19.93 23.78 0.12
N MET A 149 20.62 23.41 1.21
CA MET A 149 22.06 23.16 1.19
C MET A 149 22.44 21.98 0.28
N HIS A 150 21.66 20.89 0.31
CA HIS A 150 21.81 19.73 -0.59
C HIS A 150 21.50 20.04 -2.05
N ALA A 151 20.45 20.82 -2.32
CA ALA A 151 20.09 21.22 -3.67
C ALA A 151 21.15 22.14 -4.31
N ALA A 152 21.67 23.09 -3.53
CA ALA A 152 22.66 24.06 -3.99
C ALA A 152 24.12 23.57 -3.90
N GLY A 153 24.41 22.54 -3.09
CA GLY A 153 25.78 22.10 -2.81
C GLY A 153 26.57 23.07 -1.93
N ILE A 154 25.89 23.76 -1.00
CA ILE A 154 26.52 24.76 -0.12
C ILE A 154 27.06 24.07 1.14
N GLY A 155 28.39 24.03 1.28
CA GLY A 155 29.06 23.40 2.43
C GLY A 155 29.11 21.87 2.39
N LEU A 156 28.60 21.26 1.31
CA LEU A 156 28.57 19.81 1.06
C LEU A 156 28.44 19.53 -0.44
N THR A 157 28.62 18.28 -0.86
CA THR A 157 28.43 17.88 -2.26
C THR A 157 26.96 17.95 -2.64
N ARG A 158 26.65 18.62 -3.75
CA ARG A 158 25.28 18.71 -4.27
C ARG A 158 24.68 17.31 -4.44
N ASP A 159 23.50 17.12 -3.89
CA ASP A 159 22.75 15.87 -3.94
C ASP A 159 21.25 16.19 -4.09
N CYS A 160 20.73 16.00 -5.30
CA CYS A 160 19.34 16.30 -5.60
C CYS A 160 18.38 15.26 -5.01
N GLU A 161 18.81 14.03 -4.80
CA GLU A 161 17.96 12.95 -4.27
C GLU A 161 17.69 13.20 -2.78
N ILE A 162 18.74 13.47 -2.01
CA ILE A 162 18.62 13.84 -0.59
C ILE A 162 17.81 15.14 -0.44
N ALA A 163 18.09 16.15 -1.27
CA ALA A 163 17.34 17.41 -1.22
C ALA A 163 15.83 17.19 -1.47
N THR A 164 15.49 16.40 -2.49
CA THR A 164 14.09 16.10 -2.84
C THR A 164 13.41 15.34 -1.70
N GLY A 165 14.08 14.35 -1.10
CA GLY A 165 13.55 13.63 0.07
C GLY A 165 13.30 14.54 1.28
N LEU A 166 14.19 15.49 1.55
CA LEU A 166 14.02 16.46 2.63
C LEU A 166 12.88 17.46 2.33
N TYR A 167 12.78 17.97 1.10
CA TYR A 167 11.67 18.84 0.70
C TYR A 167 10.32 18.12 0.76
N LYS A 168 10.25 16.85 0.35
CA LYS A 168 9.07 16.01 0.51
C LYS A 168 8.67 15.93 1.99
N ASN A 169 9.61 15.66 2.88
CA ASN A 169 9.37 15.60 4.33
C ASN A 169 8.79 16.92 4.88
N VAL A 170 9.31 18.07 4.43
CA VAL A 170 8.79 19.40 4.79
C VAL A 170 7.35 19.56 4.30
N GLY A 171 7.09 19.22 3.04
CA GLY A 171 5.76 19.30 2.42
C GLY A 171 4.72 18.47 3.17
N GLU A 172 5.08 17.24 3.56
CA GLU A 172 4.17 16.32 4.26
C GLU A 172 3.85 16.75 5.69
N ARG A 173 4.79 17.41 6.40
CA ARG A 173 4.62 17.78 7.82
C ARG A 173 3.91 19.11 8.06
N ALA A 174 3.92 20.04 7.11
CA ALA A 174 3.60 21.44 7.41
C ALA A 174 2.10 21.76 7.53
N LYS A 175 1.19 20.94 6.96
CA LYS A 175 -0.26 21.26 6.93
C LYS A 175 -1.21 20.06 6.80
N TRP A 176 -0.74 18.94 6.26
CA TRP A 176 -1.62 17.83 5.87
C TRP A 176 -1.91 16.84 6.98
N MET A 177 -1.16 16.87 8.08
CA MET A 177 -1.35 15.93 9.20
C MET A 177 -2.80 15.96 9.73
N THR A 178 -3.41 17.15 9.79
CA THR A 178 -4.82 17.30 10.19
C THR A 178 -5.77 16.72 9.13
N SER A 179 -5.52 16.96 7.85
CA SER A 179 -6.31 16.37 6.76
C SER A 179 -6.20 14.84 6.71
N PHE A 180 -5.01 14.28 6.97
CA PHE A 180 -4.81 12.84 7.12
C PHE A 180 -5.56 12.28 8.31
N GLN A 181 -5.52 12.97 9.45
CA GLN A 181 -6.25 12.54 10.62
C GLN A 181 -7.76 12.53 10.35
N VAL A 182 -8.29 13.55 9.69
CA VAL A 182 -9.72 13.59 9.29
C VAL A 182 -10.05 12.45 8.32
N ALA A 183 -9.23 12.23 7.29
CA ALA A 183 -9.43 11.15 6.33
C ALA A 183 -9.38 9.76 6.99
N TYR A 184 -8.43 9.55 7.92
CA TYR A 184 -8.31 8.32 8.68
C TYR A 184 -9.49 8.11 9.63
N THR A 185 -9.94 9.15 10.34
CA THR A 185 -11.14 9.04 11.19
C THR A 185 -12.37 8.73 10.36
N ALA A 186 -12.53 9.32 9.18
CA ALA A 186 -13.63 8.98 8.28
C ALA A 186 -13.57 7.51 7.82
N TYR A 187 -12.36 6.99 7.57
CA TYR A 187 -12.17 5.58 7.21
C TYR A 187 -12.55 4.63 8.36
N GLU A 188 -12.10 4.91 9.59
CA GLU A 188 -12.44 4.12 10.78
C GLU A 188 -13.93 4.20 11.14
N ASP A 189 -14.57 5.36 10.88
CA ASP A 189 -16.02 5.55 11.03
C ASP A 189 -16.83 4.91 9.87
N GLU A 190 -16.19 4.14 8.98
CA GLU A 190 -16.78 3.51 7.80
C GLU A 190 -17.41 4.50 6.79
N ARG A 191 -17.07 5.79 6.89
CA ARG A 191 -17.44 6.83 5.92
C ARG A 191 -16.44 6.85 4.77
N TYR A 192 -16.44 5.77 3.98
CA TYR A 192 -15.43 5.53 2.95
C TYR A 192 -15.43 6.55 1.82
N ASP A 193 -16.58 7.11 1.44
CA ASP A 193 -16.65 8.17 0.42
C ASP A 193 -15.93 9.45 0.86
N ASP A 194 -16.19 9.88 2.10
CA ASP A 194 -15.52 11.04 2.70
C ASP A 194 -14.01 10.81 2.79
N ALA A 195 -13.61 9.62 3.27
CA ALA A 195 -12.21 9.23 3.37
C ALA A 195 -11.53 9.22 2.01
N LEU A 196 -12.16 8.64 0.99
CA LEU A 196 -11.63 8.54 -0.36
C LEU A 196 -11.46 9.91 -1.00
N LEU A 197 -12.45 10.81 -0.89
CA LEU A 197 -12.34 12.17 -1.43
C LEU A 197 -11.18 12.93 -0.80
N LEU A 198 -11.00 12.81 0.52
CA LEU A 198 -9.89 13.44 1.22
C LEU A 198 -8.54 12.83 0.82
N TYR A 199 -8.45 11.50 0.70
CA TYR A 199 -7.24 10.85 0.22
C TYR A 199 -6.91 11.23 -1.22
N LEU A 200 -7.89 11.31 -2.12
CA LEU A 200 -7.66 11.76 -3.51
C LEU A 200 -7.17 13.21 -3.57
N LEU A 201 -7.75 14.10 -2.77
CA LEU A 201 -7.27 15.49 -2.67
C LEU A 201 -5.80 15.55 -2.23
N LEU A 202 -5.43 14.76 -1.21
CA LEU A 202 -4.05 14.69 -0.71
C LEU A 202 -3.12 13.99 -1.71
N ALA A 203 -3.63 13.00 -2.45
CA ALA A 203 -2.89 12.29 -3.48
C ALA A 203 -2.51 13.22 -4.64
N GLU A 204 -3.38 14.17 -5.00
CA GLU A 204 -3.11 15.20 -6.01
C GLU A 204 -2.02 16.18 -5.61
N LEU A 205 -1.84 16.39 -4.31
CA LEU A 205 -0.72 17.17 -3.77
C LEU A 205 0.61 16.40 -3.78
N GLY A 206 0.61 15.16 -4.26
CA GLY A 206 1.79 14.32 -4.37
C GLY A 206 2.09 13.52 -3.10
N VAL A 207 1.21 13.53 -2.10
CA VAL A 207 1.49 12.78 -0.87
C VAL A 207 1.38 11.28 -1.12
N GLU A 208 2.49 10.57 -0.90
CA GLU A 208 2.62 9.15 -1.20
C GLU A 208 1.61 8.29 -0.42
N VAL A 209 1.53 8.50 0.90
CA VAL A 209 0.63 7.73 1.78
C VAL A 209 -0.85 7.88 1.37
N ALA A 210 -1.24 9.08 0.90
CA ALA A 210 -2.59 9.30 0.41
C ALA A 210 -2.85 8.59 -0.92
N GLN A 211 -1.86 8.56 -1.83
CA GLN A 211 -1.95 7.78 -3.07
C GLN A 211 -2.12 6.29 -2.76
N HIS A 212 -1.34 5.75 -1.82
CA HIS A 212 -1.48 4.37 -1.36
C HIS A 212 -2.89 4.09 -0.82
N ASN A 213 -3.35 4.90 0.13
CA ASN A 213 -4.64 4.69 0.79
C ASN A 213 -5.82 4.85 -0.17
N ALA A 214 -5.79 5.86 -1.05
CA ALA A 214 -6.81 6.03 -2.09
C ALA A 214 -6.88 4.81 -3.00
N ALA A 215 -5.73 4.30 -3.45
CA ALA A 215 -5.67 3.10 -4.28
C ALA A 215 -6.26 1.88 -3.56
N GLN A 216 -5.98 1.72 -2.26
CA GLN A 216 -6.48 0.61 -1.46
C GLN A 216 -8.02 0.68 -1.25
N VAL A 217 -8.57 1.87 -1.00
CA VAL A 217 -10.02 2.06 -0.85
C VAL A 217 -10.75 1.75 -2.16
N LEU A 218 -10.20 2.24 -3.28
CA LEU A 218 -10.72 1.96 -4.62
C LEU A 218 -10.67 0.46 -4.95
N GLU A 219 -9.52 -0.20 -4.75
CA GLU A 219 -9.34 -1.63 -5.06
C GLU A 219 -10.30 -2.53 -4.29
N LYS A 220 -10.58 -2.19 -3.03
CA LYS A 220 -11.52 -2.95 -2.19
C LYS A 220 -12.99 -2.65 -2.49
N GLY A 221 -13.28 -1.67 -3.34
CA GLY A 221 -14.66 -1.26 -3.65
C GLY A 221 -15.43 -0.77 -2.42
N LEU A 222 -14.75 -0.10 -1.47
CA LEU A 222 -15.38 0.32 -0.21
C LEU A 222 -16.21 1.60 -0.35
N ALA A 223 -15.96 2.41 -1.38
CA ALA A 223 -16.53 3.75 -1.56
C ALA A 223 -17.45 3.78 -2.78
N PRO A 224 -18.79 3.75 -2.59
CA PRO A 224 -19.77 3.69 -3.67
C PRO A 224 -19.78 4.89 -4.61
N ILE A 225 -19.21 6.03 -4.21
CA ILE A 225 -19.21 7.25 -5.01
C ILE A 225 -18.53 7.10 -6.39
N PHE A 226 -17.65 6.11 -6.55
CA PHE A 226 -17.04 5.74 -7.82
C PHE A 226 -17.44 4.34 -8.29
N ASP A 227 -18.60 3.85 -7.87
CA ASP A 227 -19.14 2.60 -8.39
C ASP A 227 -19.36 2.72 -9.90
N GLY A 228 -18.84 1.72 -10.59
CA GLY A 228 -18.84 1.63 -12.04
C GLY A 228 -18.35 0.24 -12.45
N PRO A 229 -18.17 -0.01 -13.76
CA PRO A 229 -17.57 -1.26 -14.22
C PRO A 229 -16.25 -1.49 -13.50
N SER A 230 -16.02 -2.68 -12.94
CA SER A 230 -14.83 -2.97 -12.10
C SER A 230 -13.51 -2.55 -12.75
N ASN A 231 -13.46 -2.58 -14.09
CA ASN A 231 -12.31 -2.15 -14.89
C ASN A 231 -11.96 -0.66 -14.73
N ASP A 232 -12.94 0.23 -14.56
CA ASP A 232 -12.69 1.67 -14.33
C ASP A 232 -12.12 1.92 -12.94
N THR A 233 -12.68 1.26 -11.92
CA THR A 233 -12.20 1.34 -10.54
C THR A 233 -10.76 0.84 -10.43
N TYR A 234 -10.43 -0.29 -11.09
CA TYR A 234 -9.05 -0.78 -11.17
C TYR A 234 -8.12 0.20 -11.90
N ARG A 235 -8.57 0.86 -12.97
CA ARG A 235 -7.74 1.89 -13.64
C ARG A 235 -7.41 3.05 -12.70
N ARG A 236 -8.38 3.53 -11.93
CA ARG A 236 -8.19 4.60 -10.94
C ARG A 236 -7.28 4.17 -9.80
N ALA A 237 -7.46 2.94 -9.30
CA ALA A 237 -6.60 2.36 -8.27
C ALA A 237 -5.16 2.22 -8.79
N LEU A 238 -4.98 1.65 -9.99
CA LEU A 238 -3.67 1.48 -10.62
C LEU A 238 -2.95 2.81 -10.83
N HIS A 239 -3.66 3.86 -11.22
CA HIS A 239 -3.09 5.20 -11.36
C HIS A 239 -2.43 5.65 -10.04
N ASN A 240 -3.14 5.52 -8.93
CA ASN A 240 -2.64 5.88 -7.61
C ASN A 240 -1.54 4.92 -7.12
N TRP A 241 -1.66 3.62 -7.38
CA TRP A 241 -0.61 2.63 -7.09
C TRP A 241 0.70 2.97 -7.79
N ARG A 242 0.65 3.33 -9.08
CA ARG A 242 1.85 3.74 -9.84
C ARG A 242 2.49 5.00 -9.27
N ARG A 243 1.70 5.99 -8.87
CA ARG A 243 2.22 7.21 -8.24
C ARG A 243 2.91 6.88 -6.92
N SER A 244 2.27 6.12 -6.03
CA SER A 244 2.88 5.68 -4.77
C SER A 244 4.15 4.84 -4.98
N ALA A 245 4.12 3.88 -5.91
CA ALA A 245 5.28 3.05 -6.27
C ALA A 245 6.44 3.88 -6.83
N SER A 246 6.17 4.91 -7.65
CA SER A 246 7.21 5.81 -8.19
C SER A 246 7.93 6.60 -7.10
N GLN A 247 7.28 6.79 -5.96
CA GLN A 247 7.84 7.47 -4.79
C GLN A 247 8.58 6.53 -3.82
N GLY A 248 8.79 5.27 -4.22
CA GLY A 248 9.58 4.29 -3.48
C GLY A 248 8.77 3.33 -2.61
N GLN A 249 7.44 3.43 -2.59
CA GLN A 249 6.62 2.56 -1.76
C GLN A 249 6.60 1.13 -2.29
N VAL A 250 7.09 0.19 -1.47
CA VAL A 250 7.40 -1.18 -1.91
C VAL A 250 6.13 -2.00 -2.11
N VAL A 251 5.16 -1.90 -1.19
CA VAL A 251 3.87 -2.61 -1.30
C VAL A 251 3.09 -2.16 -2.53
N ALA A 252 3.06 -0.84 -2.78
CA ALA A 252 2.45 -0.29 -3.98
C ALA A 252 3.11 -0.84 -5.26
N ARG A 253 4.43 -1.03 -5.25
CA ARG A 253 5.14 -1.62 -6.38
C ARG A 253 4.73 -3.07 -6.64
N VAL A 254 4.53 -3.88 -5.58
CA VAL A 254 3.96 -5.23 -5.71
C VAL A 254 2.58 -5.17 -6.34
N LYS A 255 1.72 -4.25 -5.88
CA LYS A 255 0.37 -4.05 -6.45
C LYS A 255 0.41 -3.67 -7.92
N VAL A 256 1.30 -2.77 -8.34
CA VAL A 256 1.46 -2.47 -9.78
C VAL A 256 1.85 -3.73 -10.56
N GLY A 257 2.71 -4.58 -10.00
CA GLY A 257 3.04 -5.89 -10.56
C GLY A 257 1.80 -6.79 -10.70
N ASP A 258 1.01 -6.92 -9.62
CA ASP A 258 -0.20 -7.75 -9.60
C ASP A 258 -1.22 -7.31 -10.66
N TYR A 259 -1.41 -6.00 -10.84
CA TYR A 259 -2.34 -5.46 -11.84
C TYR A 259 -1.91 -5.82 -13.26
N HIS A 260 -0.60 -5.77 -13.55
CA HIS A 260 -0.07 -6.21 -14.83
C HIS A 260 -0.09 -7.72 -14.99
N TYR A 261 0.11 -8.49 -13.92
CA TYR A 261 0.06 -9.94 -14.00
C TYR A 261 -1.37 -10.42 -14.31
N TYR A 262 -2.37 -9.97 -13.54
CA TYR A 262 -3.76 -10.41 -13.65
C TYR A 262 -4.58 -9.62 -14.68
N GLY A 263 -4.08 -8.50 -15.19
CA GLY A 263 -4.81 -7.66 -16.15
C GLY A 263 -5.95 -6.84 -15.52
N HIS A 264 -5.76 -6.37 -14.28
CA HIS A 264 -6.76 -5.51 -13.61
C HIS A 264 -6.70 -4.08 -14.17
N GLY A 265 -7.73 -3.62 -14.88
CA GLY A 265 -7.74 -2.26 -15.43
C GLY A 265 -6.89 -2.07 -16.70
N VAL A 266 -6.01 -3.03 -17.02
CA VAL A 266 -5.00 -2.97 -18.08
C VAL A 266 -4.81 -4.34 -18.74
N GLU A 267 -4.20 -4.36 -19.93
CA GLU A 267 -3.80 -5.62 -20.56
C GLU A 267 -2.76 -6.37 -19.71
N SER A 268 -2.92 -7.69 -19.61
CA SER A 268 -1.99 -8.54 -18.88
C SER A 268 -0.61 -8.51 -19.56
N ASN A 269 0.42 -8.29 -18.77
CA ASN A 269 1.81 -8.26 -19.20
C ASN A 269 2.70 -8.82 -18.08
N ALA A 270 2.98 -10.11 -18.17
CA ALA A 270 3.80 -10.83 -17.20
C ALA A 270 5.25 -10.33 -17.15
N GLU A 271 5.85 -9.92 -18.27
CA GLU A 271 7.22 -9.40 -18.28
C GLU A 271 7.33 -8.08 -17.48
N LEU A 272 6.35 -7.19 -17.67
CA LEU A 272 6.26 -5.95 -16.92
C LEU A 272 5.99 -6.22 -15.43
N ALA A 273 5.13 -7.18 -15.10
CA ALA A 273 4.91 -7.61 -13.72
C ALA A 273 6.22 -8.09 -13.06
N ALA A 274 6.97 -8.96 -13.74
CA ALA A 274 8.27 -9.44 -13.28
C ALA A 274 9.24 -8.29 -13.01
N SER A 275 9.27 -7.26 -13.87
CA SER A 275 10.12 -6.09 -13.68
C SER A 275 9.79 -5.33 -12.38
N GLN A 276 8.49 -5.18 -12.05
CA GLN A 276 8.06 -4.50 -10.83
C GLN A 276 8.36 -5.35 -9.59
N TYR A 277 8.16 -6.67 -9.67
CA TYR A 277 8.51 -7.57 -8.58
C TYR A 277 10.01 -7.62 -8.32
N ARG A 278 10.87 -7.55 -9.34
CA ARG A 278 12.33 -7.47 -9.14
C ARG A 278 12.73 -6.24 -8.34
N LEU A 279 12.22 -5.07 -8.71
CA LEU A 279 12.46 -3.83 -7.97
C LEU A 279 11.95 -3.89 -6.52
N ALA A 280 10.84 -4.58 -6.26
CA ALA A 280 10.33 -4.77 -4.90
C ALA A 280 11.12 -5.84 -4.13
N ALA A 281 11.63 -6.86 -4.80
CA ALA A 281 12.49 -7.89 -4.23
C ALA A 281 13.88 -7.33 -3.85
N ASP A 282 14.42 -6.38 -4.61
CA ASP A 282 15.65 -5.66 -4.26
C ASP A 282 15.49 -4.87 -2.94
N ALA A 283 14.26 -4.46 -2.63
CA ALA A 283 13.88 -3.87 -1.34
C ALA A 283 13.52 -4.94 -0.26
N ASN A 284 13.89 -6.20 -0.48
CA ASN A 284 13.67 -7.35 0.39
C ASN A 284 12.19 -7.64 0.71
N ASN A 285 11.27 -7.36 -0.22
CA ASN A 285 9.86 -7.67 -0.03
C ASN A 285 9.56 -9.16 -0.26
N ALA A 286 9.11 -9.86 0.79
CA ALA A 286 8.85 -11.30 0.74
C ALA A 286 7.80 -11.71 -0.31
N GLN A 287 6.71 -10.93 -0.45
CA GLN A 287 5.66 -11.21 -1.44
C GLN A 287 6.20 -11.12 -2.88
N ALA A 288 6.98 -10.08 -3.18
CA ALA A 288 7.59 -9.92 -4.50
C ALA A 288 8.57 -11.05 -4.83
N ILE A 289 9.41 -11.42 -3.86
CA ILE A 289 10.37 -12.53 -3.99
C ILE A 289 9.61 -13.85 -4.23
N PHE A 290 8.52 -14.09 -3.50
CA PHE A 290 7.67 -15.26 -3.68
C PHE A 290 7.01 -15.28 -5.07
N ASN A 291 6.43 -14.15 -5.50
CA ASN A 291 5.81 -14.01 -6.83
C ASN A 291 6.81 -14.31 -7.95
N LEU A 292 8.06 -13.81 -7.86
CA LEU A 292 9.12 -14.15 -8.82
C LEU A 292 9.45 -15.65 -8.83
N GLY A 293 9.43 -16.30 -7.67
CA GLY A 293 9.59 -17.74 -7.55
C GLY A 293 8.49 -18.50 -8.31
N ILE A 294 7.23 -18.08 -8.16
CA ILE A 294 6.10 -18.64 -8.92
C ILE A 294 6.27 -18.42 -10.42
N MET A 295 6.66 -17.22 -10.86
CA MET A 295 6.84 -16.93 -12.29
C MET A 295 7.97 -17.77 -12.93
N HIS A 296 9.07 -18.01 -12.21
CA HIS A 296 10.12 -18.94 -12.66
C HIS A 296 9.67 -20.41 -12.63
N HIS A 297 8.78 -20.77 -11.70
CA HIS A 297 8.22 -22.12 -11.64
C HIS A 297 7.31 -22.39 -12.85
N THR A 298 6.38 -21.49 -13.14
CA THR A 298 5.40 -21.65 -14.22
C THR A 298 6.00 -21.35 -15.60
N GLY A 299 6.94 -20.40 -15.67
CA GLY A 299 7.46 -19.86 -16.93
C GLY A 299 6.64 -18.70 -17.49
N ASP A 300 5.82 -18.04 -16.66
CA ASP A 300 4.97 -16.93 -17.10
C ASP A 300 5.76 -15.61 -17.13
N GLY A 301 6.00 -15.07 -18.32
CA GLY A 301 6.78 -13.84 -18.53
C GLY A 301 8.27 -13.95 -18.18
N LEU A 302 8.73 -15.14 -17.77
CA LEU A 302 10.11 -15.46 -17.44
C LEU A 302 10.45 -16.85 -17.95
N ASN A 303 11.73 -17.13 -18.17
CA ASN A 303 12.16 -18.48 -18.48
C ASN A 303 11.89 -19.40 -17.28
N ARG A 304 11.27 -20.56 -17.58
CA ARG A 304 10.99 -21.60 -16.61
C ARG A 304 12.30 -22.20 -16.07
N ASP A 305 12.53 -22.05 -14.77
CA ASP A 305 13.71 -22.55 -14.06
C ASP A 305 13.33 -22.94 -12.63
N LEU A 306 13.22 -24.26 -12.39
CA LEU A 306 12.81 -24.81 -11.10
C LEU A 306 13.86 -24.62 -10.00
N HIS A 307 15.15 -24.58 -10.35
CA HIS A 307 16.21 -24.34 -9.38
C HIS A 307 16.21 -22.89 -8.91
N LEU A 308 16.03 -21.96 -9.84
CA LEU A 308 15.90 -20.55 -9.54
C LEU A 308 14.61 -20.28 -8.76
N ALA A 309 13.49 -20.91 -9.13
CA ALA A 309 12.24 -20.84 -8.37
C ALA A 309 12.42 -21.26 -6.90
N LYS A 310 13.07 -22.41 -6.66
CA LYS A 310 13.40 -22.87 -5.30
C LYS A 310 14.24 -21.84 -4.54
N ARG A 311 15.25 -21.25 -5.18
CA ARG A 311 16.09 -20.21 -4.57
C ARG A 311 15.26 -18.99 -4.16
N TYR A 312 14.33 -18.55 -5.00
CA TYR A 312 13.40 -17.46 -4.67
C TYR A 312 12.50 -17.84 -3.48
N TYR A 313 11.98 -19.05 -3.42
CA TYR A 313 11.19 -19.50 -2.27
C TYR A 313 12.01 -19.51 -0.96
N ASP A 314 13.25 -19.99 -1.01
CA ASP A 314 14.16 -19.96 0.14
C ASP A 314 14.46 -18.51 0.58
N MET A 315 14.65 -17.59 -0.37
CA MET A 315 14.83 -16.17 -0.09
C MET A 315 13.57 -15.54 0.51
N ALA A 316 12.38 -15.86 0.01
CA ALA A 316 11.12 -15.31 0.50
C ALA A 316 10.87 -15.71 1.96
N ARG A 317 11.12 -16.98 2.28
CA ARG A 317 11.06 -17.50 3.66
C ARG A 317 12.08 -16.84 4.59
N ALA A 318 13.28 -16.52 4.08
CA ALA A 318 14.27 -15.78 4.86
C ALA A 318 13.89 -14.30 5.06
N ALA A 319 13.12 -13.71 4.14
CA ALA A 319 12.72 -12.32 4.19
C ALA A 319 11.55 -12.04 5.17
N SER A 320 10.61 -12.97 5.33
CA SER A 320 9.51 -12.84 6.30
C SER A 320 9.03 -14.20 6.83
N ALA A 321 8.69 -14.25 8.12
CA ALA A 321 8.05 -15.42 8.73
C ALA A 321 6.68 -15.71 8.12
N ASP A 322 5.94 -14.68 7.71
CA ASP A 322 4.61 -14.84 7.08
C ASP A 322 4.68 -15.61 5.76
N ALA A 323 5.85 -15.64 5.11
CA ALA A 323 6.06 -16.37 3.87
C ALA A 323 6.28 -17.88 4.08
N GLU A 324 6.43 -18.37 5.31
CA GLU A 324 6.76 -19.78 5.58
C GLU A 324 5.69 -20.74 5.06
N LEU A 325 4.42 -20.47 5.37
CA LEU A 325 3.29 -21.30 4.93
C LEU A 325 3.13 -21.33 3.39
N PRO A 326 3.04 -20.19 2.68
CA PRO A 326 2.92 -20.23 1.22
C PRO A 326 4.16 -20.84 0.54
N VAL A 327 5.37 -20.61 1.07
CA VAL A 327 6.60 -21.22 0.55
C VAL A 327 6.62 -22.73 0.72
N THR A 328 6.20 -23.26 1.88
CA THR A 328 6.18 -24.71 2.11
C THR A 328 5.21 -25.40 1.15
N LEU A 329 4.03 -24.82 0.91
CA LEU A 329 3.09 -25.32 -0.09
C LEU A 329 3.66 -25.25 -1.52
N ALA A 330 4.30 -24.14 -1.89
CA ALA A 330 4.94 -24.00 -3.20
C ALA A 330 6.09 -25.00 -3.41
N LEU A 331 6.88 -25.27 -2.37
CA LEU A 331 7.94 -26.28 -2.40
C LEU A 331 7.39 -27.70 -2.53
N LEU A 332 6.29 -28.03 -1.83
CA LEU A 332 5.61 -29.32 -2.01
C LEU A 332 5.16 -29.52 -3.45
N TRP A 333 4.57 -28.49 -4.06
CA TRP A 333 4.19 -28.52 -5.47
C TRP A 333 5.40 -28.74 -6.38
N LEU A 334 6.48 -27.98 -6.17
CA LEU A 334 7.73 -28.10 -6.92
C LEU A 334 8.39 -29.48 -6.78
N TYR A 335 8.40 -30.08 -5.59
CA TYR A 335 8.89 -31.45 -5.39
C TYR A 335 8.02 -32.48 -6.10
N GLY A 336 6.71 -32.28 -6.16
CA GLY A 336 5.81 -33.09 -6.98
C GLY A 336 6.19 -33.05 -8.46
N CYS A 337 6.49 -31.88 -9.01
CA CYS A 337 6.96 -31.74 -10.39
C CYS A 337 8.27 -32.50 -10.64
N PHE A 338 9.26 -32.37 -9.75
CA PHE A 338 10.51 -33.13 -9.85
C PHE A 338 10.29 -34.65 -9.77
N ALA A 339 9.37 -35.11 -8.92
CA ALA A 339 9.04 -36.53 -8.83
C ALA A 339 8.43 -37.06 -10.14
N VAL A 340 7.52 -36.31 -10.75
CA VAL A 340 6.93 -36.67 -12.06
C VAL A 340 8.00 -36.68 -13.15
N GLU A 341 8.86 -35.67 -13.21
CA GLU A 341 9.95 -35.60 -14.18
C GLU A 341 10.94 -36.77 -14.02
N TYR A 342 11.31 -37.10 -12.78
CA TYR A 342 12.15 -38.26 -12.48
C TYR A 342 11.51 -39.57 -12.92
N MET A 343 10.20 -39.74 -12.64
CA MET A 343 9.46 -40.93 -13.06
C MET A 343 9.47 -41.08 -14.58
N HIS A 344 9.21 -39.99 -15.31
CA HIS A 344 9.12 -40.01 -16.76
C HIS A 344 10.48 -40.17 -17.45
N THR A 345 11.53 -39.52 -16.94
CA THR A 345 12.84 -39.47 -17.61
C THR A 345 13.77 -40.61 -17.22
N ARG A 346 13.64 -41.14 -15.99
CA ARG A 346 14.53 -42.18 -15.48
C ARG A 346 13.78 -43.45 -15.08
N ALA A 347 12.81 -43.36 -14.17
CA ALA A 347 12.25 -44.55 -13.55
C ALA A 347 11.48 -45.44 -14.54
N ILE A 348 10.59 -44.85 -15.36
CA ILE A 348 9.81 -45.59 -16.36
C ILE A 348 10.73 -46.13 -17.47
N PRO A 349 11.62 -45.34 -18.11
CA PRO A 349 12.52 -45.87 -19.12
C PRO A 349 13.43 -46.98 -18.60
N ALA A 350 13.97 -46.86 -17.39
CA ALA A 350 14.80 -47.90 -16.78
C ALA A 350 13.99 -49.17 -16.50
N ALA A 351 12.75 -49.04 -16.01
CA ALA A 351 11.86 -50.19 -15.81
C ALA A 351 11.49 -50.86 -17.13
N VAL A 352 11.22 -50.09 -18.20
CA VAL A 352 10.95 -50.63 -19.54
C VAL A 352 12.17 -51.35 -20.10
N ALA A 353 13.37 -50.78 -19.97
CA ALA A 353 14.62 -51.42 -20.41
C ALA A 353 14.87 -52.73 -19.64
N ALA A 354 14.68 -52.73 -18.32
CA ALA A 354 14.83 -53.93 -17.50
C ALA A 354 13.84 -55.04 -17.89
N VAL A 355 12.60 -54.69 -18.26
CA VAL A 355 11.62 -55.64 -18.77
C VAL A 355 11.97 -56.14 -20.18
N GLN A 356 12.63 -55.33 -21.01
CA GLN A 356 13.07 -55.75 -22.35
C GLN A 356 14.27 -56.70 -22.32
N GLU A 357 15.07 -56.69 -21.25
CA GLU A 357 16.22 -57.59 -21.04
C GLU A 357 15.83 -58.91 -20.33
N TRP A 358 14.57 -59.10 -19.95
CA TRP A 358 14.08 -60.33 -19.31
C TRP A 358 13.98 -61.51 -20.30
N ASP A 359 14.60 -62.64 -19.94
CA ASP A 359 14.49 -63.92 -20.67
C ASP A 359 13.36 -64.80 -20.06
N ALA A 360 12.85 -65.75 -20.84
CA ALA A 360 11.77 -66.66 -20.47
C ALA A 360 12.07 -67.50 -19.21
N GLY A 361 13.36 -67.77 -18.91
CA GLY A 361 13.78 -68.48 -17.71
C GLY A 361 13.61 -67.69 -16.40
N ASP A 362 13.70 -66.36 -16.45
CA ASP A 362 13.52 -65.49 -15.28
C ASP A 362 12.04 -65.33 -14.90
N MET A 363 11.14 -65.40 -15.89
CA MET A 363 9.70 -65.43 -15.65
C MET A 363 9.26 -66.68 -14.89
N ASP A 364 9.82 -67.85 -15.20
CA ASP A 364 9.50 -69.09 -14.49
C ASP A 364 9.99 -69.07 -13.04
N ALA A 365 11.17 -68.48 -12.77
CA ALA A 365 11.69 -68.31 -11.41
C ALA A 365 10.84 -67.31 -10.59
N LEU A 366 10.47 -66.16 -11.18
CA LEU A 366 9.65 -65.13 -10.53
C LEU A 366 8.21 -65.62 -10.26
N LEU A 367 7.63 -66.39 -11.19
CA LEU A 367 6.30 -66.99 -11.06
C LEU A 367 6.25 -68.12 -10.03
N GLN A 368 7.38 -68.80 -9.77
CA GLN A 368 7.47 -69.81 -8.71
C GLN A 368 7.65 -69.21 -7.32
N GLU A 369 8.51 -68.19 -7.16
CA GLU A 369 8.78 -67.60 -5.83
C GLU A 369 7.70 -66.61 -5.34
N ASN A 370 7.12 -65.81 -6.25
CA ASN A 370 6.28 -64.65 -5.88
C ASN A 370 4.87 -64.66 -6.50
N ARG A 371 4.36 -65.87 -6.80
CA ARG A 371 3.08 -66.07 -7.52
C ARG A 371 1.90 -65.29 -6.94
N THR A 372 1.79 -65.23 -5.61
CA THR A 372 0.72 -64.52 -4.91
C THR A 372 0.85 -63.00 -5.00
N VAL A 373 2.07 -62.47 -4.89
CA VAL A 373 2.33 -61.03 -4.98
C VAL A 373 2.07 -60.51 -6.39
N LEU A 374 2.48 -61.26 -7.42
CA LEU A 374 2.22 -60.92 -8.81
C LEU A 374 0.73 -60.98 -9.16
N LEU A 375 0.00 -62.00 -8.68
CA LEU A 375 -1.45 -62.08 -8.84
C LEU A 375 -2.16 -60.90 -8.14
N VAL A 376 -1.74 -60.55 -6.93
CA VAL A 376 -2.30 -59.38 -6.22
C VAL A 376 -1.99 -58.09 -6.98
N ALA A 377 -0.76 -57.87 -7.42
CA ALA A 377 -0.38 -56.68 -8.19
C ALA A 377 -1.17 -56.57 -9.51
N LEU A 378 -1.37 -57.68 -10.22
CA LEU A 378 -2.12 -57.72 -11.47
C LEU A 378 -3.63 -57.50 -11.26
N THR A 379 -4.20 -58.07 -10.18
CA THR A 379 -5.61 -57.81 -9.81
C THR A 379 -5.81 -56.35 -9.39
N VAL A 380 -4.88 -55.75 -8.64
CA VAL A 380 -4.92 -54.33 -8.28
C VAL A 380 -4.82 -53.46 -9.52
N LEU A 381 -3.90 -53.77 -10.45
CA LEU A 381 -3.77 -53.05 -11.72
C LEU A 381 -5.06 -53.15 -12.55
N LEU A 382 -5.67 -54.33 -12.65
CA LEU A 382 -6.93 -54.53 -13.37
C LEU A 382 -8.09 -53.79 -12.71
N VAL A 383 -8.15 -53.74 -11.37
CA VAL A 383 -9.16 -52.95 -10.63
C VAL A 383 -8.95 -51.46 -10.88
N VAL A 384 -7.72 -50.96 -10.86
CA VAL A 384 -7.41 -49.54 -11.15
C VAL A 384 -7.78 -49.18 -12.59
N VAL A 385 -7.45 -50.04 -13.56
CA VAL A 385 -7.83 -49.84 -14.97
C VAL A 385 -9.35 -49.90 -15.15
N TYR A 386 -10.01 -50.85 -14.48
CA TYR A 386 -11.47 -50.95 -14.48
C TYR A 386 -12.09 -49.65 -13.94
N LEU A 387 -11.72 -49.22 -12.73
CA LEU A 387 -12.22 -47.99 -12.11
C LEU A 387 -11.94 -46.73 -12.94
N ALA A 388 -10.74 -46.62 -13.54
CA ALA A 388 -10.39 -45.51 -14.41
C ALA A 388 -11.23 -45.50 -15.71
N ARG A 389 -11.59 -46.68 -16.23
CA ARG A 389 -12.48 -46.82 -17.39
C ARG A 389 -13.93 -46.50 -17.02
N THR A 390 -14.43 -46.97 -15.88
CA THR A 390 -15.80 -46.63 -15.42
C THR A 390 -15.94 -45.14 -15.17
N ARG A 391 -14.91 -44.52 -14.58
CA ARG A 391 -14.88 -43.07 -14.37
C ARG A 391 -14.91 -42.29 -15.69
N ARG A 392 -14.09 -42.67 -16.69
CA ARG A 392 -14.14 -42.04 -18.03
C ARG A 392 -15.50 -42.19 -18.70
N ILE A 393 -16.10 -43.38 -18.62
CA ILE A 393 -17.45 -43.61 -19.18
C ILE A 393 -18.49 -42.75 -18.47
N HIS A 394 -18.38 -42.60 -17.15
CA HIS A 394 -19.27 -41.74 -16.38
C HIS A 394 -19.11 -40.26 -16.76
N GLU A 395 -17.88 -39.76 -16.84
CA GLU A 395 -17.57 -38.39 -17.28
C GLU A 395 -18.08 -38.12 -18.71
N HIS A 396 -17.96 -39.08 -19.64
CA HIS A 396 -18.53 -38.98 -20.97
C HIS A 396 -20.07 -38.96 -20.97
N ARG A 397 -20.72 -39.75 -20.11
CA ARG A 397 -22.19 -39.74 -19.97
C ARG A 397 -22.70 -38.43 -19.39
N VAL A 398 -22.02 -37.88 -18.38
CA VAL A 398 -22.38 -36.59 -17.77
C VAL A 398 -22.22 -35.46 -18.79
N ARG A 399 -21.12 -35.41 -19.53
CA ARG A 399 -20.93 -34.40 -20.61
C ARG A 399 -21.96 -34.53 -21.73
N ALA A 400 -22.34 -35.75 -22.09
CA ALA A 400 -23.40 -35.97 -23.09
C ALA A 400 -24.78 -35.50 -22.59
N GLN A 401 -25.08 -35.67 -21.29
CA GLN A 401 -26.30 -35.12 -20.67
C GLN A 401 -26.28 -33.60 -20.59
N GLU A 402 -25.14 -32.99 -20.25
CA GLU A 402 -24.97 -31.53 -20.23
C GLU A 402 -25.11 -30.92 -21.63
N GLN A 403 -24.61 -31.60 -22.69
CA GLN A 403 -24.82 -31.16 -24.07
C GLN A 403 -26.28 -31.28 -24.50
N ALA A 404 -26.94 -32.41 -24.21
CA ALA A 404 -28.35 -32.59 -24.53
C ALA A 404 -29.26 -31.56 -23.80
N GLN A 405 -28.91 -31.18 -22.58
CA GLN A 405 -29.63 -30.12 -21.85
C GLN A 405 -29.43 -28.73 -22.47
N ARG A 406 -28.22 -28.43 -22.97
CA ARG A 406 -27.95 -27.17 -23.67
C ARG A 406 -28.64 -27.08 -25.02
N GLU A 407 -28.69 -28.19 -25.77
CA GLU A 407 -29.42 -28.27 -27.03
C GLU A 407 -30.93 -28.10 -26.82
N ALA A 408 -31.49 -28.70 -25.75
CA ALA A 408 -32.89 -28.48 -25.39
C ALA A 408 -33.18 -27.03 -24.99
N GLN A 409 -32.29 -26.40 -24.19
CA GLN A 409 -32.43 -24.98 -23.84
C GLN A 409 -32.33 -24.05 -25.06
N GLN A 410 -31.48 -24.38 -26.03
CA GLN A 410 -31.39 -23.61 -27.28
C GLN A 410 -32.64 -23.78 -28.15
N GLN A 411 -33.26 -24.96 -28.15
CA GLN A 411 -34.53 -25.18 -28.85
C GLN A 411 -35.68 -24.45 -28.17
N ASP A 412 -35.73 -24.44 -26.83
CA ASP A 412 -36.73 -23.66 -26.09
C ASP A 412 -36.54 -22.15 -26.33
N GLU A 413 -35.30 -21.65 -26.40
CA GLU A 413 -34.99 -20.24 -26.75
C GLU A 413 -35.34 -19.91 -28.22
N GLU A 414 -35.09 -20.81 -29.17
CA GLU A 414 -35.49 -20.64 -30.58
C GLU A 414 -37.03 -20.68 -30.75
N GLU A 415 -37.74 -21.53 -30.01
CA GLU A 415 -39.21 -21.55 -30.00
C GLU A 415 -39.81 -20.29 -29.36
N GLU A 416 -39.20 -19.74 -28.29
CA GLU A 416 -39.60 -18.45 -27.71
C GLU A 416 -39.32 -17.27 -28.67
N GLU A 417 -38.19 -17.27 -29.40
CA GLU A 417 -37.90 -16.25 -30.43
C GLU A 417 -38.87 -16.36 -31.63
N ASP A 418 -39.22 -17.57 -32.08
CA ASP A 418 -40.20 -17.81 -33.15
C ASP A 418 -41.63 -17.40 -32.72
N GLU A 419 -42.00 -17.58 -31.44
CA GLU A 419 -43.27 -17.08 -30.87
C GLU A 419 -43.30 -15.55 -30.73
N GLU A 420 -42.17 -14.90 -30.39
CA GLU A 420 -42.06 -13.43 -30.39
C GLU A 420 -42.14 -12.86 -31.82
N GLU A 421 -41.51 -13.47 -32.82
CA GLU A 421 -41.64 -13.05 -34.23
C GLU A 421 -43.05 -13.29 -34.79
N ALA A 422 -43.74 -14.36 -34.37
CA ALA A 422 -45.14 -14.61 -34.74
C ALA A 422 -46.14 -13.66 -34.05
N GLY A 423 -45.76 -13.08 -32.89
CA GLY A 423 -46.55 -12.11 -32.14
C GLY A 423 -46.53 -10.68 -32.67
N GLU A 424 -45.53 -10.31 -33.48
CA GLU A 424 -45.43 -8.98 -34.11
C GLU A 424 -46.08 -8.89 -35.51
N GLY A 425 -46.67 -9.99 -35.99
CA GLY A 425 -47.16 -10.15 -37.36
C GLY A 425 -48.68 -10.20 -37.54
N ASP A 426 -49.52 -9.53 -36.72
CA ASP A 426 -50.95 -9.43 -37.05
C ASP A 426 -51.57 -8.08 -36.63
N GLY A 427 -51.50 -7.15 -37.57
CA GLY A 427 -52.26 -5.91 -37.54
C GLY A 427 -52.60 -5.48 -38.96
N ASP A 428 -53.54 -6.15 -39.63
CA ASP A 428 -54.49 -5.45 -40.49
C ASP A 428 -55.69 -6.32 -40.95
N ASP A 429 -56.86 -5.70 -40.86
CA ASP A 429 -58.05 -5.87 -41.71
C ASP A 429 -58.82 -7.19 -41.86
N GLY A 430 -60.16 -7.08 -41.70
CA GLY A 430 -61.08 -7.82 -42.59
C GLY A 430 -62.45 -8.25 -42.07
N ARG A 431 -63.40 -7.32 -42.10
CA ARG A 431 -64.87 -7.50 -42.04
C ARG A 431 -65.47 -8.74 -42.76
N GLY A 432 -66.53 -9.31 -42.16
CA GLY A 432 -67.86 -9.37 -42.83
C GLY A 432 -68.63 -10.71 -42.91
N GLY A 433 -69.77 -10.79 -42.18
CA GLY A 433 -71.09 -11.41 -42.51
C GLY A 433 -71.18 -12.91 -42.87
N ASP A 434 -72.30 -13.64 -42.72
CA ASP A 434 -73.67 -13.43 -42.21
C ASP A 434 -74.38 -14.81 -42.16
N ALA A 435 -75.38 -14.93 -41.27
CA ALA A 435 -76.60 -15.77 -41.24
C ALA A 435 -76.63 -17.30 -41.50
N GLY A 436 -77.24 -18.01 -40.53
CA GLY A 436 -78.51 -18.74 -40.78
C GLY A 436 -78.52 -20.28 -40.65
N GLY A 437 -79.16 -20.81 -39.58
CA GLY A 437 -79.60 -22.21 -39.47
C GLY A 437 -80.86 -22.52 -40.33
N PRO A 438 -81.63 -23.62 -40.11
CA PRO A 438 -81.67 -24.46 -38.91
C PRO A 438 -81.90 -26.00 -39.12
N ALA A 439 -81.80 -26.73 -38.00
CA ALA A 439 -82.68 -27.80 -37.49
C ALA A 439 -83.02 -29.09 -38.30
N ASP A 440 -82.66 -30.20 -37.63
CA ASP A 440 -83.54 -31.31 -37.17
C ASP A 440 -83.65 -32.62 -37.96
N SER A 441 -83.53 -33.71 -37.16
CA SER A 441 -84.12 -35.06 -37.31
C SER A 441 -83.73 -35.86 -38.55
N SER A 442 -83.68 -37.19 -38.61
CA SER A 442 -84.05 -38.32 -37.74
C SER A 442 -83.61 -39.57 -38.53
N ASP A 443 -83.10 -40.59 -37.85
CA ASP A 443 -83.67 -41.95 -37.78
C ASP A 443 -83.33 -42.91 -38.93
N GLY A 444 -82.86 -44.09 -38.52
CA GLY A 444 -83.15 -45.42 -39.07
C GLY A 444 -82.61 -45.73 -40.47
N ASP A 445 -82.31 -46.96 -40.85
CA ASP A 445 -82.33 -48.29 -40.24
C ASP A 445 -81.67 -49.24 -41.27
N GLU A 446 -81.60 -50.54 -40.93
CA GLU A 446 -81.09 -51.71 -41.69
C GLU A 446 -79.60 -52.01 -41.42
N GLU A 447 -79.17 -52.98 -40.61
CA GLU A 447 -79.76 -54.20 -39.99
C GLU A 447 -79.09 -54.51 -38.64
#